data_AF-A0A673MI90-F1
#
_entry.id   AF-A0A673MI90-F1
#
_cell.length_a   1.000
_cell.length_b   1.000
_cell.length_c   1.000
_cell.angle_alpha   90.00
_cell.angle_beta   90.00
_cell.angle_gamma   90.00
#
_symmetry.space_group_name_H-M   'P 1'
#
loop_
_entity.id
_entity.type
_entity.pdbx_description
1 polymer ?
#
loop_
_entity_poly.entity_id
_entity_poly.type
_entity_poly.pdbx_seq_one_letter_code
_entity_poly.pdbx_strand_id
1 'polypeptide(L)'
;MEMEEEKENRDSMHQTPANTHTLITHTFNMHEEEDEEEEDDDDSLFTSTLALRILRKDSLAIKLSNRPSKRELEDKNILPMMTDQERLESRQQIGTKLTRRLSQRPSAEELEQRNILKRTSHTLQHECHEESLSQRPTVEELREAKILIRFSDYVEVAEAQDYDRRADKPWTRLTAADKAAIRKELNEFKSTEMEVHESSRHLTR
;
A
#
# COMPACT_ATOMS: atom_id res chain seq x y z
N MET A 1 -9.06 -61.56 15.07
CA MET A 1 -7.78 -61.12 14.48
C MET A 1 -7.93 -59.64 14.22
N GLU A 2 -7.99 -58.79 15.25
CA GLU A 2 -7.00 -58.53 16.33
C GLU A 2 -5.66 -57.97 15.83
N MET A 3 -5.11 -57.07 16.68
CA MET A 3 -3.90 -56.22 16.62
C MET A 3 -4.19 -54.79 16.12
N GLU A 4 -4.57 -53.82 16.98
CA GLU A 4 -3.84 -53.16 18.10
C GLU A 4 -2.46 -52.61 17.73
N GLU A 5 -2.35 -51.27 17.66
CA GLU A 5 -1.52 -50.36 18.51
C GLU A 5 -0.29 -49.90 17.70
N GLU A 6 0.27 -48.69 17.76
CA GLU A 6 0.47 -47.76 18.87
C GLU A 6 0.38 -46.29 18.42
N LYS A 7 -0.04 -45.44 19.35
CA LYS A 7 0.10 -43.97 19.30
C LYS A 7 1.54 -43.59 19.65
N GLU A 8 2.23 -42.86 18.79
CA GLU A 8 3.44 -42.12 19.20
C GLU A 8 3.09 -40.62 19.36
N ASN A 9 2.71 -40.26 20.59
CA ASN A 9 2.56 -38.88 21.02
C ASN A 9 3.94 -38.34 21.42
N ARG A 10 4.68 -37.72 20.49
CA ARG A 10 5.93 -37.01 20.83
C ARG A 10 5.63 -35.62 21.35
N ASP A 11 5.68 -35.52 22.66
CA ASP A 11 5.74 -34.28 23.43
C ASP A 11 6.99 -33.48 23.00
N SER A 12 6.78 -32.43 22.20
CA SER A 12 7.84 -31.55 21.72
C SER A 12 8.12 -30.50 22.79
N MET A 13 9.09 -30.79 23.67
CA MET A 13 9.61 -29.83 24.64
C MET A 13 10.21 -28.63 23.89
N HIS A 14 9.47 -27.52 23.84
CA HIS A 14 9.99 -26.23 23.42
C HIS A 14 11.01 -25.74 24.46
N GLN A 15 12.28 -25.96 24.16
CA GLN A 15 13.39 -25.36 24.88
C GLN A 15 13.53 -23.92 24.38
N THR A 16 13.18 -22.93 25.21
CA THR A 16 13.48 -21.52 24.93
C THR A 16 14.98 -21.32 24.96
N PRO A 17 15.61 -20.75 23.92
CA PRO A 17 17.03 -20.47 23.97
C PRO A 17 17.31 -19.40 25.04
N ALA A 18 18.28 -19.71 25.91
CA ALA A 18 18.81 -18.78 26.88
C ALA A 18 19.33 -17.52 26.17
N ASN A 19 18.92 -16.36 26.68
CA ASN A 19 19.37 -15.03 26.25
C ASN A 19 20.87 -14.88 26.56
N THR A 20 21.73 -15.20 25.61
CA THR A 20 23.16 -14.89 25.66
C THR A 20 23.33 -13.39 25.40
N HIS A 21 23.48 -12.61 26.46
CA HIS A 21 23.95 -11.23 26.37
C HIS A 21 25.41 -11.24 25.87
N THR A 22 25.61 -11.15 24.56
CA THR A 22 26.94 -10.93 23.97
C THR A 22 27.39 -9.52 24.36
N LEU A 23 28.19 -9.41 25.42
CA LEU A 23 28.93 -8.20 25.74
C LEU A 23 29.99 -7.99 24.65
N ILE A 24 29.74 -7.02 23.77
CA ILE A 24 30.73 -6.55 22.81
C ILE A 24 31.80 -5.80 23.61
N THR A 25 32.93 -6.46 23.87
CA THR A 25 34.14 -5.80 24.34
C THR A 25 34.75 -5.05 23.16
N HIS A 26 34.62 -3.73 23.15
CA HIS A 26 35.32 -2.88 22.20
C HIS A 26 36.76 -2.72 22.70
N THR A 27 37.67 -3.54 22.18
CA THR A 27 39.10 -3.42 22.40
C THR A 27 39.60 -2.19 21.65
N PHE A 28 39.84 -1.10 22.37
CA PHE A 28 40.47 0.10 21.82
C PHE A 28 41.98 -0.12 21.70
N ASN A 29 42.49 0.24 20.52
CA ASN A 29 43.85 0.08 20.06
C ASN A 29 44.81 0.92 20.93
N MET A 30 45.90 0.30 21.41
CA MET A 30 46.98 0.96 22.14
C MET A 30 47.72 1.94 21.21
N HIS A 31 47.72 3.22 21.55
CA HIS A 31 48.72 4.17 21.08
C HIS A 31 49.39 4.75 22.32
N GLU A 32 50.61 4.28 22.58
CA GLU A 32 51.54 4.88 23.53
C GLU A 32 51.96 6.23 22.98
N GLU A 33 51.51 7.31 23.61
CA GLU A 33 52.24 8.57 23.63
C GLU A 33 52.57 8.84 25.10
N GLU A 34 53.84 8.66 25.42
CA GLU A 34 54.47 9.14 26.66
C GLU A 34 54.51 10.67 26.57
N ASP A 35 53.64 11.33 27.33
CA ASP A 35 53.87 12.69 27.80
C ASP A 35 53.72 12.67 29.32
N GLU A 36 54.86 12.74 30.01
CA GLU A 36 54.97 13.00 31.45
C GLU A 36 54.47 14.44 31.71
N GLU A 37 53.17 14.62 31.92
CA GLU A 37 52.65 15.78 32.61
C GLU A 37 52.34 15.40 34.06
N GLU A 38 52.99 16.09 35.00
CA GLU A 38 52.81 15.95 36.44
C GLU A 38 51.33 16.06 36.83
N GLU A 39 50.67 14.92 37.07
CA GLU A 39 49.31 14.85 37.61
C GLU A 39 49.34 14.55 39.11
N ASP A 40 50.17 15.28 39.86
CA ASP A 40 50.26 15.22 41.32
C ASP A 40 49.57 16.45 41.94
N ASP A 41 48.25 16.64 41.72
CA ASP A 41 47.39 17.41 42.63
C ASP A 41 45.85 17.35 42.40
N ASP A 42 45.27 16.48 41.54
CA ASP A 42 43.79 16.44 41.33
C ASP A 42 43.03 15.33 42.08
N ASP A 43 43.74 14.37 42.71
CA ASP A 43 43.08 13.35 43.55
C ASP A 43 42.52 13.92 44.87
N SER A 44 43.03 15.07 45.32
CA SER A 44 42.53 15.82 46.48
C SER A 44 41.17 16.50 46.19
N LEU A 45 40.98 16.96 44.96
CA LEU A 45 39.73 17.59 44.52
C LEU A 45 38.64 16.55 44.36
N PHE A 46 38.97 15.34 43.89
CA PHE A 46 38.00 14.24 43.73
C PHE A 46 37.66 13.51 45.05
N THR A 47 38.48 13.63 46.09
CA THR A 47 38.25 13.00 47.41
C THR A 47 37.53 13.92 48.40
N SER A 48 37.50 15.24 48.15
CA SER A 48 36.72 16.17 48.94
C SER A 48 35.23 15.87 48.81
N THR A 49 34.60 15.48 49.92
CA THR A 49 33.15 15.16 50.00
C THR A 49 32.27 16.30 49.48
N LEU A 50 32.76 17.54 49.50
CA LEU A 50 32.07 18.69 48.93
C LEU A 50 32.16 18.72 47.40
N ALA A 51 33.34 18.47 46.83
CA ALA A 51 33.55 18.46 45.39
C ALA A 51 32.76 17.32 44.71
N LEU A 52 32.77 16.11 45.27
CA LEU A 52 31.90 15.02 44.82
C LEU A 52 30.41 15.38 44.88
N ARG A 53 30.00 16.14 45.90
CA ARG A 53 28.61 16.61 46.03
C ARG A 53 28.25 17.64 44.96
N ILE A 54 29.19 18.50 44.58
CA ILE A 54 29.04 19.50 43.53
C ILE A 54 28.98 18.80 42.16
N LEU A 55 29.95 17.93 41.83
CA LEU A 55 29.93 17.14 40.59
C LEU A 55 28.63 16.32 40.45
N ARG A 56 28.17 15.69 41.53
CA ARG A 56 26.91 14.97 41.54
C ARG A 56 25.71 15.89 41.27
N LYS A 57 25.71 17.10 41.85
CA LYS A 57 24.66 18.10 41.62
C LYS A 57 24.66 18.57 40.17
N ASP A 58 25.82 18.86 39.60
CA ASP A 58 25.96 19.37 38.23
C ASP A 58 25.59 18.29 37.21
N SER A 59 26.06 17.05 37.42
CA SER A 59 25.65 15.89 36.60
C SER A 59 24.15 15.63 36.67
N LEU A 60 23.54 15.76 37.86
CA LEU A 60 22.10 15.64 38.02
C LEU A 60 21.35 16.77 37.30
N ALA A 61 21.84 18.00 37.39
CA ALA A 61 21.22 19.15 36.72
C ALA A 61 21.16 18.95 35.20
N ILE A 62 22.23 18.47 34.57
CA ILE A 62 22.26 18.13 33.13
C ILE A 62 21.24 17.04 32.78
N LYS A 63 21.11 16.00 33.62
CA LYS A 63 20.12 14.93 33.40
C LYS A 63 18.67 15.44 33.53
N LEU A 64 18.44 16.39 34.43
CA LEU A 64 17.12 17.00 34.62
C LEU A 64 16.77 17.99 33.51
N SER A 65 17.74 18.75 32.98
CA SER A 65 17.51 19.66 31.85
C SER A 65 17.16 18.89 30.57
N ASN A 66 17.79 17.73 30.38
CA ASN A 66 17.56 16.87 29.22
C ASN A 66 16.47 15.81 29.47
N ARG A 67 15.64 16.00 30.50
CA ARG A 67 14.60 15.03 30.84
C ARG A 67 13.49 15.06 29.76
N PRO A 68 13.21 13.93 29.09
CA PRO A 68 12.14 13.87 28.11
C PRO A 68 10.77 14.07 28.77
N SER A 69 9.83 14.61 28.00
CA SER A 69 8.46 14.79 28.46
C SER A 69 7.72 13.46 28.59
N LYS A 70 6.67 13.41 29.41
CA LYS A 70 5.82 12.21 29.55
C LYS A 70 5.29 11.74 28.19
N ARG A 71 4.90 12.69 27.35
CA ARG A 71 4.38 12.42 26.01
C ARG A 71 5.43 11.82 25.08
N GLU A 72 6.66 12.33 25.09
CA GLU A 72 7.76 11.75 24.30
C GLU A 72 8.08 10.30 24.73
N LEU A 73 7.96 10.01 26.03
CA LEU A 73 8.16 8.65 26.54
C LEU A 73 6.99 7.71 26.15
N GLU A 74 5.76 8.23 26.10
CA GLU A 74 4.58 7.52 25.57
C GLU A 74 4.72 7.24 24.07
N ASP A 75 5.14 8.24 23.28
CA ASP A 75 5.36 8.12 21.83
C ASP A 75 6.48 7.13 21.50
N LYS A 76 7.51 7.06 22.36
CA LYS A 76 8.59 6.06 22.29
C LYS A 76 8.21 4.70 22.89
N ASN A 77 6.96 4.53 23.34
CA ASN A 77 6.44 3.32 23.96
C ASN A 77 7.20 2.87 25.23
N ILE A 78 7.90 3.79 25.89
CA ILE A 78 8.57 3.53 27.18
C ILE A 78 7.53 3.55 28.30
N LEU A 79 6.52 4.43 28.19
CA LEU A 79 5.39 4.49 29.11
C LEU A 79 4.13 3.95 28.41
N PRO A 80 3.39 3.01 29.03
CA PRO A 80 2.10 2.56 28.50
C PRO A 80 1.06 3.69 28.52
N MET A 81 0.39 3.90 27.38
CA MET A 81 -0.72 4.86 27.25
C MET A 81 -2.09 4.26 27.61
N MET A 82 -2.20 2.94 27.59
CA MET A 82 -3.45 2.20 27.78
C MET A 82 -3.25 1.10 28.83
N THR A 83 -4.34 0.72 29.49
CA THR A 83 -4.35 -0.40 30.42
C THR A 83 -4.07 -1.72 29.70
N ASP A 84 -3.60 -2.73 30.44
CA ASP A 84 -3.32 -4.05 29.86
C ASP A 84 -4.59 -4.72 29.34
N GLN A 85 -5.74 -4.46 29.97
CA GLN A 85 -7.04 -4.95 29.53
C GLN A 85 -7.44 -4.36 28.17
N GLU A 86 -7.37 -3.03 28.00
CA GLU A 86 -7.67 -2.38 26.71
C GLU A 86 -6.70 -2.84 25.60
N ARG A 87 -5.42 -3.05 25.94
CA ARG A 87 -4.42 -3.57 25.00
C ARG A 87 -4.76 -5.00 24.55
N LEU A 88 -5.22 -5.84 25.48
CA LEU A 88 -5.68 -7.19 25.18
C LEU A 88 -6.91 -7.17 24.28
N GLU A 89 -7.90 -6.34 24.58
CA GLU A 89 -9.12 -6.18 23.76
C GLU A 89 -8.80 -5.67 22.35
N SER A 90 -7.96 -4.64 22.24
CA SER A 90 -7.50 -4.12 20.94
C SER A 90 -6.77 -5.21 20.14
N ARG A 91 -5.91 -5.99 20.79
CA ARG A 91 -5.22 -7.13 20.15
C ARG A 91 -6.21 -8.19 19.65
N GLN A 92 -7.23 -8.53 20.43
CA GLN A 92 -8.27 -9.48 20.01
C GLN A 92 -9.11 -8.93 18.84
N GLN A 93 -9.49 -7.65 18.88
CA GLN A 93 -10.22 -6.99 17.79
C GLN A 93 -9.39 -6.95 16.50
N ILE A 94 -8.10 -6.63 16.60
CA ILE A 94 -7.18 -6.68 15.46
C ILE A 94 -7.07 -8.11 14.93
N GLY A 95 -6.91 -9.10 15.81
CA GLY A 95 -6.82 -10.51 15.44
C GLY A 95 -8.06 -11.00 14.69
N THR A 96 -9.26 -10.76 15.23
CA THR A 96 -10.52 -11.14 14.57
C THR A 96 -10.70 -10.45 13.21
N LYS A 97 -10.40 -9.14 13.13
CA LYS A 97 -10.46 -8.38 11.87
C LYS A 97 -9.46 -8.89 10.84
N LEU A 98 -8.25 -9.24 11.27
CA LEU A 98 -7.20 -9.79 10.40
C LEU A 98 -7.61 -11.16 9.86
N THR A 99 -8.07 -12.08 10.71
CA THR A 99 -8.56 -13.40 10.29
C THR A 99 -9.64 -13.29 9.22
N ARG A 100 -10.61 -12.37 9.40
CA ARG A 100 -11.65 -12.11 8.40
C ARG A 100 -11.09 -11.57 7.07
N ARG A 101 -10.10 -10.68 7.11
CA ARG A 101 -9.48 -10.14 5.88
C ARG A 101 -8.64 -11.19 5.16
N LEU A 102 -7.96 -12.06 5.90
CA LEU A 102 -7.17 -13.14 5.34
C LEU A 102 -8.04 -14.23 4.71
N SER A 103 -9.20 -14.55 5.29
CA SER A 103 -10.13 -15.52 4.69
C SER A 103 -10.80 -15.01 3.41
N GLN A 104 -10.95 -13.69 3.26
CA GLN A 104 -11.49 -13.03 2.07
C GLN A 104 -10.38 -12.47 1.17
N ARG A 105 -9.14 -12.92 1.33
CA ARG A 105 -8.01 -12.39 0.57
C ARG A 105 -8.14 -12.78 -0.91
N PRO A 106 -8.22 -11.82 -1.85
CA PRO A 106 -8.27 -12.12 -3.28
C PRO A 106 -7.02 -12.83 -3.76
N SER A 107 -7.16 -13.61 -4.83
CA SER A 107 -6.00 -14.27 -5.46
C SER A 107 -5.12 -13.25 -6.21
N ALA A 108 -3.86 -13.59 -6.43
CA ALA A 108 -2.96 -12.74 -7.20
C ALA A 108 -3.48 -12.55 -8.64
N GLU A 109 -4.05 -13.60 -9.25
CA GLU A 109 -4.61 -13.57 -10.59
C GLU A 109 -5.83 -12.64 -10.70
N GLU A 110 -6.73 -12.66 -9.70
CA GLU A 110 -7.87 -11.72 -9.65
C GLU A 110 -7.41 -10.27 -9.57
N LEU A 111 -6.34 -9.99 -8.83
CA LEU A 111 -5.74 -8.66 -8.75
C LEU A 111 -5.05 -8.25 -10.06
N GLU A 112 -4.48 -9.21 -10.82
CA GLU A 112 -3.94 -8.96 -12.17
C GLU A 112 -5.04 -8.62 -13.16
N GLN A 113 -6.14 -9.37 -13.16
CA GLN A 113 -7.31 -9.12 -14.02
C GLN A 113 -7.93 -7.74 -13.73
N ARG A 114 -7.89 -7.30 -12.47
CA ARG A 114 -8.32 -5.96 -12.05
C ARG A 114 -7.27 -4.87 -12.26
N ASN A 115 -6.13 -5.18 -12.87
CA ASN A 115 -5.01 -4.26 -13.11
C ASN A 115 -4.42 -3.62 -11.84
N ILE A 116 -4.64 -4.23 -10.67
CA ILE A 116 -4.07 -3.80 -9.38
C ILE A 116 -2.66 -4.36 -9.24
N LEU A 117 -2.48 -5.64 -9.58
CA LEU A 117 -1.15 -6.26 -9.68
C LEU A 117 -0.69 -6.22 -11.14
N LYS A 118 0.48 -5.67 -11.41
CA LYS A 118 1.06 -5.67 -12.77
C LYS A 118 1.79 -6.98 -13.00
N ARG A 119 1.48 -7.68 -14.10
CA ARG A 119 2.31 -8.79 -14.56
C ARG A 119 3.67 -8.22 -14.97
N THR A 120 4.75 -8.84 -14.52
CA THR A 120 6.14 -8.47 -14.83
C THR A 120 6.45 -8.44 -16.34
N SER A 121 5.55 -8.95 -17.18
CA SER A 121 5.57 -8.85 -18.63
C SER A 121 5.43 -7.42 -19.17
N HIS A 122 5.21 -6.38 -18.35
CA HIS A 122 5.11 -5.01 -18.87
C HIS A 122 6.41 -4.53 -19.54
N THR A 123 7.58 -5.03 -19.10
CA THR A 123 8.86 -4.77 -19.78
C THR A 123 8.91 -5.45 -21.15
N LEU A 124 8.52 -6.73 -21.21
CA LEU A 124 8.42 -7.48 -22.47
C LEU A 124 7.35 -6.93 -23.41
N GLN A 125 6.25 -6.37 -22.88
CA GLN A 125 5.24 -5.70 -23.69
C GLN A 125 5.84 -4.47 -24.35
N HIS A 126 6.59 -3.61 -23.63
CA HIS A 126 7.27 -2.48 -24.26
C HIS A 126 8.23 -2.93 -25.37
N GLU A 127 9.04 -3.96 -25.14
CA GLU A 127 9.95 -4.49 -26.18
C GLU A 127 9.18 -5.05 -27.38
N CYS A 128 8.08 -5.79 -27.15
CA CYS A 128 7.24 -6.30 -28.24
C CYS A 128 6.56 -5.19 -29.05
N HIS A 129 6.16 -4.08 -28.40
CA HIS A 129 5.63 -2.92 -29.12
C HIS A 129 6.71 -2.28 -30.01
N GLU A 130 7.94 -2.13 -29.51
CA GLU A 130 9.07 -1.63 -30.31
C GLU A 130 9.37 -2.56 -31.51
N GLU A 131 9.39 -3.87 -31.30
CA GLU A 131 9.55 -4.85 -32.39
C GLU A 131 8.41 -4.78 -33.41
N SER A 132 7.16 -4.62 -32.98
CA SER A 132 5.99 -4.55 -33.88
C SER A 132 5.98 -3.30 -34.76
N LEU A 133 6.53 -2.18 -34.29
CA LEU A 133 6.68 -0.95 -35.07
C LEU A 133 7.85 -1.05 -36.07
N SER A 134 8.89 -1.80 -35.71
CA SER A 134 10.04 -2.04 -36.59
C SER A 134 9.69 -2.92 -37.79
N GLN A 135 8.70 -3.81 -37.66
CA GLN A 135 8.21 -4.71 -38.71
C GLN A 135 7.00 -4.15 -39.47
N ARG A 136 6.85 -2.82 -39.52
CA ARG A 136 5.71 -2.20 -40.20
C ARG A 136 5.81 -2.42 -41.72
N PRO A 137 4.83 -3.09 -42.36
CA PRO A 137 4.85 -3.34 -43.79
C PRO A 137 4.76 -2.03 -44.58
N THR A 138 5.38 -2.03 -45.77
CA THR A 138 5.36 -0.86 -46.64
C THR A 138 4.00 -0.68 -47.31
N VAL A 139 3.71 0.53 -47.78
CA VAL A 139 2.44 0.84 -48.48
C VAL A 139 2.29 0.00 -49.76
N GLU A 140 3.39 -0.29 -50.44
CA GLU A 140 3.39 -1.09 -51.66
C GLU A 140 3.09 -2.57 -51.36
N GLU A 141 3.67 -3.13 -50.30
CA GLU A 141 3.35 -4.49 -49.81
C GLU A 141 1.87 -4.62 -49.44
N LEU A 142 1.29 -3.61 -48.79
CA LEU A 142 -0.13 -3.62 -48.44
C LEU A 142 -1.05 -3.56 -49.68
N ARG A 143 -0.59 -2.93 -50.78
CA ARG A 143 -1.30 -2.92 -52.07
C ARG A 143 -1.21 -4.27 -52.78
N GLU A 144 -0.01 -4.88 -52.79
CA GLU A 144 0.21 -6.21 -53.37
C GLU A 144 -0.58 -7.30 -52.62
N ALA A 145 -0.63 -7.19 -51.29
CA ALA A 145 -1.44 -8.05 -50.43
C ALA A 145 -2.95 -7.75 -50.49
N LYS A 146 -3.39 -6.77 -51.30
CA LYS A 146 -4.79 -6.31 -51.45
C LYS A 146 -5.47 -5.87 -50.13
N ILE A 147 -4.68 -5.52 -49.11
CA ILE A 147 -5.16 -4.95 -47.85
C ILE A 147 -5.52 -3.48 -48.07
N LEU A 148 -4.67 -2.76 -48.83
CA LEU A 148 -4.95 -1.39 -49.26
C LEU A 148 -5.70 -1.44 -50.59
N ILE A 149 -7.03 -1.33 -50.54
CA ILE A 149 -7.86 -1.26 -51.74
C ILE A 149 -7.52 0.04 -52.48
N ARG A 150 -7.06 -0.09 -53.73
CA ARG A 150 -6.90 1.05 -54.64
C ARG A 150 -8.29 1.40 -55.16
N PHE A 151 -8.85 2.53 -54.74
CA PHE A 151 -10.16 3.02 -55.18
C PHE A 151 -10.28 3.26 -56.71
N SER A 152 -9.23 2.99 -57.48
CA SER A 152 -9.24 3.03 -58.95
C SER A 152 -9.46 1.67 -59.61
N ASP A 153 -9.45 0.56 -58.87
CA ASP A 153 -9.90 -0.73 -59.40
C ASP A 153 -11.42 -0.77 -59.38
N TYR A 154 -11.99 -1.01 -60.56
CA TYR A 154 -13.40 -0.94 -60.91
C TYR A 154 -14.35 -1.29 -59.76
N VAL A 155 -15.11 -0.29 -59.31
CA VAL A 155 -16.19 -0.48 -58.35
C VAL A 155 -17.46 -0.78 -59.15
N GLU A 156 -18.01 -1.99 -59.01
CA GLU A 156 -19.32 -2.30 -59.56
C GLU A 156 -20.38 -1.55 -58.75
N VAL A 157 -20.99 -0.51 -59.35
CA VAL A 157 -22.10 0.22 -58.76
C VAL A 157 -23.39 -0.52 -59.11
N ALA A 158 -23.92 -1.28 -58.17
CA ALA A 158 -25.27 -1.82 -58.26
C ALA A 158 -26.29 -0.75 -57.83
N GLU A 159 -27.38 -0.60 -58.59
CA GLU A 159 -28.51 0.25 -58.18
C GLU A 159 -29.14 -0.34 -56.90
N ALA A 160 -28.96 0.35 -55.78
CA ALA A 160 -29.65 0.00 -54.55
C ALA A 160 -31.12 0.37 -54.67
N GLN A 161 -32.02 -0.45 -54.09
CA GLN A 161 -33.42 -0.08 -54.00
C GLN A 161 -33.57 1.23 -53.21
N ASP A 162 -34.31 2.18 -53.78
CA ASP A 162 -34.74 3.40 -53.09
C ASP A 162 -35.88 3.06 -52.13
N TYR A 163 -35.53 2.52 -50.97
CA TYR A 163 -36.45 2.42 -49.85
C TYR A 163 -36.28 3.63 -48.92
N ASP A 164 -37.39 4.13 -48.38
CA ASP A 164 -37.38 5.27 -47.47
C ASP A 164 -36.66 4.91 -46.16
N ARG A 165 -35.40 5.36 -46.04
CA ARG A 165 -34.57 5.20 -44.84
C ARG A 165 -34.99 6.14 -43.71
N ARG A 166 -35.96 7.03 -43.93
CA ARG A 166 -36.48 7.93 -42.91
C ARG A 166 -37.49 7.14 -42.07
N ALA A 167 -36.98 6.24 -41.24
CA ALA A 167 -37.78 5.64 -40.18
C ALA A 167 -38.39 6.76 -39.31
N ASP A 168 -39.68 6.64 -38.96
CA ASP A 168 -40.31 7.55 -38.01
C ASP A 168 -39.53 7.47 -36.70
N LYS A 169 -39.13 8.63 -36.19
CA LYS A 169 -38.24 8.67 -35.05
C LYS A 169 -39.12 8.47 -33.82
N PRO A 170 -39.02 7.39 -33.06
CA PRO A 170 -40.01 7.07 -32.01
C PRO A 170 -40.19 8.20 -30.97
N TRP A 171 -39.20 9.06 -30.78
CA TRP A 171 -39.27 10.25 -29.93
C TRP A 171 -40.17 11.40 -30.45
N THR A 172 -40.51 11.43 -31.74
CA THR A 172 -41.48 12.40 -32.31
C THR A 172 -42.90 12.12 -31.82
N ARG A 173 -43.18 10.89 -31.39
CA ARG A 173 -44.48 10.46 -30.85
C ARG A 173 -44.60 10.64 -29.34
N LEU A 174 -43.56 11.13 -28.65
CA LEU A 174 -43.62 11.37 -27.21
C LEU A 174 -44.59 12.51 -26.89
N THR A 175 -45.59 12.22 -26.08
CA THR A 175 -46.52 13.23 -25.57
C THR A 175 -45.82 14.15 -24.57
N ALA A 176 -46.44 15.30 -24.27
CA ALA A 176 -45.91 16.19 -23.23
C ALA A 176 -45.84 15.49 -21.85
N ALA A 177 -46.77 14.57 -21.58
CA ALA A 177 -46.79 13.74 -20.38
C ALA A 177 -45.60 12.77 -20.36
N ASP A 178 -45.34 12.06 -21.46
CA ASP A 178 -44.21 11.12 -21.55
C ASP A 178 -42.87 11.83 -21.37
N LYS A 179 -42.73 13.02 -21.97
CA LYS A 179 -41.53 13.85 -21.79
C LYS A 179 -41.35 14.32 -20.35
N ALA A 180 -42.44 14.57 -19.61
CA ALA A 180 -42.36 14.92 -18.20
C ALA A 180 -42.02 13.71 -17.33
N ALA A 181 -42.60 12.54 -17.63
CA ALA A 181 -42.34 11.28 -16.93
C ALA A 181 -40.87 10.85 -17.09
N ILE A 182 -40.35 10.84 -18.31
CA ILE A 182 -38.94 10.51 -18.59
C ILE A 182 -38.00 11.49 -17.85
N ARG A 183 -38.32 12.78 -17.83
CA ARG A 183 -37.52 13.77 -17.08
C ARG A 183 -37.53 13.51 -15.57
N LYS A 184 -38.69 13.14 -15.01
CA LYS A 184 -38.81 12.82 -13.58
C LYS A 184 -38.01 11.56 -13.24
N GLU A 185 -38.18 10.48 -13.99
CA GLU A 185 -37.46 9.23 -13.80
C GLU A 185 -35.94 9.42 -13.88
N LEU A 186 -35.46 10.18 -14.87
CA LEU A 186 -34.03 10.49 -15.01
C LEU A 186 -33.49 11.33 -13.85
N ASN A 187 -34.26 12.29 -13.32
CA ASN A 187 -33.83 13.09 -12.17
C ASN A 187 -33.81 12.27 -10.89
N GLU A 188 -34.79 11.39 -10.69
CA GLU A 188 -34.88 10.48 -9.55
C GLU A 188 -33.74 9.46 -9.55
N PHE A 189 -33.38 8.92 -10.73
CA PHE A 189 -32.19 8.07 -10.86
C PHE A 189 -30.90 8.84 -10.53
N LYS A 190 -30.73 10.06 -11.04
CA LYS A 190 -29.55 10.90 -10.76
C LYS A 190 -29.41 11.27 -9.27
N SER A 191 -30.52 11.42 -8.54
CA SER A 191 -30.46 11.71 -7.10
C SER A 191 -30.23 10.49 -6.22
N THR A 192 -30.59 9.30 -6.72
CA THR A 192 -30.58 8.06 -5.92
C THR A 192 -29.33 7.22 -6.17
N GLU A 193 -28.90 7.09 -7.43
CA GLU A 193 -27.82 6.17 -7.83
C GLU A 193 -26.46 6.89 -8.01
N MET A 194 -26.45 8.18 -8.31
CA MET A 194 -25.23 8.94 -8.62
C MET A 194 -24.88 9.93 -7.52
N GLU A 195 -23.61 9.96 -7.09
CA GLU A 195 -23.12 10.97 -6.15
C GLU A 195 -22.95 12.32 -6.88
N VAL A 196 -23.88 13.23 -6.67
CA VAL A 196 -23.84 14.59 -7.26
C VAL A 196 -23.15 15.55 -6.29
N HIS A 197 -22.08 16.23 -6.76
CA HIS A 197 -21.39 17.27 -6.00
C HIS A 197 -22.36 18.36 -5.48
N GLU A 198 -22.12 18.85 -4.26
CA GLU A 198 -22.99 19.79 -3.56
C GLU A 198 -23.32 21.05 -4.36
N SER A 199 -22.33 21.60 -5.09
CA SER A 199 -22.50 22.76 -5.95
C SER A 199 -23.42 22.52 -7.15
N SER A 200 -23.57 21.27 -7.61
CA SER A 200 -24.38 20.88 -8.77
C SER A 200 -25.76 20.34 -8.40
N ARG A 201 -26.06 20.14 -7.10
CA ARG A 201 -27.34 19.57 -6.64
C ARG A 201 -28.56 20.39 -7.06
N HIS A 202 -28.43 21.71 -7.18
CA HIS A 202 -29.52 22.61 -7.57
C HIS A 202 -29.94 22.51 -9.05
N LEU A 203 -29.13 21.86 -9.91
CA LEU A 203 -29.46 21.59 -11.32
C LEU A 203 -30.25 20.28 -11.51
N THR A 204 -30.26 19.41 -10.50
CA THR A 204 -31.12 18.24 -10.43
C THR A 204 -32.43 18.68 -9.79
N ARG A 205 -33.57 18.45 -10.44
CA ARG A 205 -34.88 18.95 -10.01
C ARG A 205 -35.85 17.82 -9.74
#